data_AF-A0A1F6RPF4-F1
#
_entry.id   AF-A0A1F6RPF4-F1
#
_cell.length_a   1.000
_cell.length_b   1.000
_cell.length_c   1.000
_cell.angle_alpha   90.00
_cell.angle_beta   90.00
_cell.angle_gamma   90.00
#
_symmetry.space_group_name_H-M   'P 1'
#
loop_
_entity.id
_entity.type
_entity.pdbx_description
1 polymer ?
#
loop_
_entity_poly.entity_id
_entity_poly.type
_entity_poly.pdbx_seq_one_letter_code
_entity_poly.pdbx_strand_id
1 'polypeptide(L)'
;MKPKDWYMRLFVAGLLVLIGWALYVSSKQLERNKRIAQEVNTLQEEAEKIRKENETLSERIGYFSSQEFREQEAKKKLGLKKPQETVVAIKEEVPEEQGQDAVSESPKEASKSPSEIYMKWWQLFFAKN
;
A
#
# COMPACT_ATOMS: atom_id res chain seq x y z
N MET A 1 72.92 43.46 11.96
CA MET A 1 71.92 42.96 10.99
C MET A 1 71.92 43.91 9.80
N LYS A 2 72.07 43.41 8.57
CA LYS A 2 72.17 44.28 7.39
C LYS A 2 70.76 44.80 7.04
N PRO A 3 70.60 46.06 6.61
CA PRO A 3 69.27 46.66 6.37
C PRO A 3 68.42 45.89 5.35
N LYS A 4 69.08 45.15 4.44
CA LYS A 4 68.46 44.28 3.44
C LYS A 4 67.65 43.11 4.05
N ASP A 5 68.04 42.59 5.21
CA ASP A 5 67.37 41.46 5.86
C ASP A 5 66.01 41.87 6.46
N TRP A 6 65.85 43.15 6.83
CA TRP A 6 64.61 43.70 7.37
C TRP A 6 63.50 43.78 6.30
N TYR A 7 63.84 44.27 5.10
CA TYR A 7 62.89 44.34 3.99
C TYR A 7 62.45 42.95 3.52
N MET A 8 63.36 41.97 3.52
CA MET A 8 63.03 40.60 3.15
C MET A 8 62.08 39.94 4.16
N ARG A 9 62.26 40.22 5.46
CA ARG A 9 61.33 39.75 6.51
C ARG A 9 59.95 40.41 6.41
N LEU A 10 59.89 41.71 6.13
CA LEU A 10 58.62 42.40 5.90
C LEU A 10 57.90 41.89 4.65
N PHE A 11 58.64 41.60 3.58
CA PHE A 11 58.09 41.01 2.37
C PHE A 11 57.49 39.62 2.63
N VAL A 12 58.23 38.75 3.35
CA VAL A 12 57.73 37.42 3.73
C VAL A 12 56.52 37.51 4.65
N ALA A 13 56.52 38.44 5.61
CA ALA A 13 55.37 38.67 6.48
C ALA A 13 54.13 39.15 5.69
N GLY A 14 54.31 40.07 4.73
CA GLY A 14 53.24 40.51 3.84
C GLY A 14 52.69 39.38 2.97
N LEU A 15 53.56 38.50 2.47
CA LEU A 15 53.16 37.33 1.69
C LEU A 15 52.35 36.34 2.54
N LEU A 16 52.75 36.10 3.80
CA LEU A 16 52.01 35.24 4.72
C LEU A 16 50.63 35.80 5.06
N VAL A 17 50.51 37.12 5.23
CA VAL A 17 49.21 37.78 5.44
C VAL A 17 48.31 37.63 4.22
N LEU A 18 48.84 37.79 3.01
CA LEU A 18 48.09 37.59 1.76
C LEU A 18 47.60 36.15 1.61
N ILE A 19 48.45 35.17 1.93
CA ILE A 19 48.08 33.74 1.90
C ILE A 19 46.98 33.46 2.94
N GLY A 20 47.15 33.97 4.17
CA GLY A 20 46.13 33.82 5.22
C GLY A 20 44.79 34.45 4.84
N TRP A 21 44.80 35.63 4.21
CA TRP A 21 43.61 36.29 3.70
C TRP A 21 42.92 35.47 2.59
N ALA A 22 43.69 34.94 1.63
CA ALA A 22 43.17 34.11 0.56
C ALA A 22 42.49 32.82 1.11
N LEU A 23 43.12 32.17 2.10
CA LEU A 23 42.56 30.99 2.76
C LEU A 23 41.27 31.31 3.55
N TYR A 24 41.21 32.46 4.21
CA TYR A 24 40.02 32.92 4.94
C TYR A 24 38.83 33.15 3.99
N VAL A 25 39.06 33.82 2.85
CA VAL A 25 38.03 34.06 1.84
C VAL A 25 37.59 32.75 1.18
N SER A 26 38.53 31.84 0.88
CA SER A 26 38.23 30.55 0.25
C SER A 26 37.39 29.64 1.15
N SER A 27 37.60 29.69 2.46
CA SER A 27 36.86 28.86 3.43
C SER A 27 35.34 29.13 3.39
N LYS A 28 34.93 30.39 3.22
CA LYS A 28 33.50 30.75 3.13
C LYS A 28 32.81 30.27 1.85
N GLN A 29 33.55 30.06 0.76
CA GLN A 29 32.95 29.58 -0.49
C GLN A 29 32.64 28.07 -0.45
N LEU A 30 33.47 27.30 0.26
CA LEU A 30 33.29 25.86 0.38
C LEU A 30 32.03 25.50 1.18
N GLU A 31 31.68 26.28 2.20
CA GLU A 31 30.45 26.05 2.97
C GLU A 31 29.18 26.31 2.14
N ARG A 32 29.19 27.33 1.29
CA ARG A 32 28.05 27.67 0.43
C ARG A 32 27.79 26.58 -0.61
N ASN A 33 28.83 26.10 -1.28
CA ASN A 33 28.69 25.02 -2.25
C ASN A 33 28.18 23.72 -1.60
N LYS A 34 28.65 23.39 -0.39
CA LYS A 34 28.17 22.20 0.33
C LYS A 34 26.68 22.29 0.65
N ARG A 35 26.20 23.44 1.15
CA ARG A 35 24.78 23.65 1.45
C ARG A 35 23.91 23.53 0.20
N ILE A 36 24.31 24.16 -0.90
CA ILE A 36 23.57 24.10 -2.17
C ILE A 36 23.53 22.66 -2.69
N ALA A 37 24.66 21.94 -2.67
CA ALA A 37 24.71 20.54 -3.10
C ALA A 37 23.83 19.62 -2.24
N GLN A 38 23.80 19.84 -0.92
CA GLN A 38 22.91 19.11 -0.02
C GLN A 38 21.44 19.40 -0.33
N GLU A 39 21.08 20.66 -0.53
CA GLU A 39 19.71 21.07 -0.84
C GLU A 39 19.22 20.51 -2.18
N VAL A 40 20.09 20.48 -3.19
CA VAL A 40 19.81 19.82 -4.47
C VAL A 40 19.57 18.33 -4.28
N ASN A 41 20.43 17.64 -3.52
CA ASN A 41 20.25 16.21 -3.27
C ASN A 41 18.95 15.92 -2.51
N THR A 42 18.61 16.70 -1.48
CA THR A 42 17.36 16.52 -0.74
C THR A 42 16.14 16.74 -1.62
N LEU A 43 16.15 17.78 -2.46
CA LEU A 43 15.06 18.04 -3.39
C LEU A 43 14.91 16.93 -4.44
N GLN A 44 16.03 16.36 -4.87
CA GLN A 44 16.03 15.26 -5.84
C GLN A 44 15.48 13.97 -5.23
N GLU A 45 15.85 13.65 -3.98
CA GLU A 45 15.28 12.53 -3.22
C GLU A 45 13.77 12.68 -3.00
N GLU A 46 13.31 13.89 -2.64
CA GLU A 46 11.88 14.19 -2.48
C GLU A 46 11.11 14.01 -3.80
N ALA A 47 11.68 14.49 -4.91
CA ALA A 47 11.06 14.34 -6.23
C ALA A 47 10.94 12.86 -6.63
N GLU A 48 11.97 12.04 -6.39
CA GLU A 48 11.92 10.61 -6.65
C GLU A 48 10.87 9.89 -5.78
N LYS A 49 10.76 10.27 -4.51
CA LYS A 49 9.74 9.73 -3.61
C LYS A 49 8.34 10.04 -4.11
N ILE A 50 8.06 11.30 -4.44
CA ILE A 50 6.75 11.73 -4.97
C ILE A 50 6.43 10.99 -6.26
N ARG A 51 7.41 10.80 -7.15
CA ARG A 51 7.21 10.04 -8.39
C ARG A 51 6.81 8.59 -8.13
N LYS A 52 7.49 7.89 -7.22
CA LYS A 52 7.15 6.50 -6.84
C LYS A 52 5.77 6.40 -6.20
N GLU A 53 5.41 7.37 -5.36
CA GLU A 53 4.08 7.45 -4.76
C GLU A 53 3.00 7.65 -5.82
N ASN A 54 3.26 8.49 -6.82
CA ASN A 54 2.33 8.72 -7.93
C ASN A 54 2.15 7.46 -8.79
N GLU A 55 3.24 6.78 -9.14
CA GLU A 55 3.21 5.50 -9.87
C GLU A 55 2.38 4.44 -9.10
N THR A 56 2.62 4.31 -7.79
CA THR A 56 1.86 3.39 -6.93
C THR A 56 0.37 3.76 -6.86
N LEU A 57 0.06 5.04 -6.76
CA LEU A 57 -1.33 5.50 -6.69
C LEU A 57 -2.05 5.28 -8.02
N SER A 58 -1.36 5.50 -9.14
CA SER A 58 -1.86 5.23 -10.48
C SER A 58 -2.20 3.74 -10.66
N GLU A 59 -1.31 2.84 -10.22
CA GLU A 59 -1.56 1.39 -10.26
C GLU A 59 -2.80 1.00 -9.45
N ARG A 60 -2.97 1.56 -8.24
CA ARG A 60 -4.15 1.31 -7.42
C ARG A 60 -5.44 1.81 -8.08
N ILE A 61 -5.42 2.99 -8.68
CA ILE A 61 -6.55 3.52 -9.44
C ILE A 61 -6.88 2.57 -10.59
N GLY A 62 -5.87 2.10 -11.32
CA GLY A 62 -6.01 1.09 -12.37
C GLY A 62 -6.71 -0.17 -11.85
N TYR A 63 -6.23 -0.74 -10.75
CA TYR A 63 -6.84 -1.90 -10.11
C TYR A 63 -8.30 -1.67 -9.69
N PHE A 64 -8.61 -0.55 -9.03
CA PHE A 64 -9.98 -0.26 -8.60
C PHE A 64 -10.93 0.05 -9.76
N SER A 65 -10.42 0.58 -10.87
CA SER A 65 -11.20 0.78 -12.09
C SER A 65 -11.44 -0.50 -12.90
N SER A 66 -10.69 -1.57 -12.61
CA SER A 66 -10.79 -2.84 -13.34
C SER A 66 -12.16 -3.50 -13.17
N GLN A 67 -12.60 -4.24 -14.19
CA GLN A 67 -13.83 -5.02 -14.11
C GLN A 67 -13.75 -6.11 -13.04
N GLU A 68 -12.57 -6.71 -12.85
CA GLU A 68 -12.33 -7.72 -11.81
C GLU A 68 -12.63 -7.21 -10.40
N PHE A 69 -12.19 -5.99 -10.07
CA PHE A 69 -12.50 -5.39 -8.78
C PHE A 69 -14.01 -5.14 -8.61
N ARG A 70 -14.67 -4.62 -9.66
CA ARG A 70 -16.13 -4.43 -9.65
C ARG A 70 -16.89 -5.72 -9.48
N GLU A 71 -16.45 -6.80 -10.12
CA GLU A 71 -17.06 -8.12 -9.99
C GLU A 71 -16.86 -8.72 -8.59
N GLN A 72 -15.66 -8.60 -8.02
CA GLN A 72 -15.39 -9.04 -6.65
C GLN A 72 -16.23 -8.27 -5.63
N GLU A 73 -16.34 -6.95 -5.76
CA GLU A 73 -17.18 -6.12 -4.90
C GLU A 73 -18.67 -6.46 -5.08
N ALA A 74 -19.15 -6.70 -6.31
CA ALA A 74 -20.53 -7.14 -6.56
C ALA A 74 -20.83 -8.51 -5.95
N LYS A 75 -19.91 -9.48 -6.06
CA LYS A 75 -20.02 -10.79 -5.40
C LYS A 75 -20.08 -10.64 -3.87
N LYS A 76 -19.18 -9.84 -3.29
CA LYS A 76 -19.08 -9.65 -1.83
C LYS A 76 -20.25 -8.88 -1.23
N LYS A 77 -20.65 -7.77 -1.85
CA LYS A 77 -21.66 -6.85 -1.28
C LYS A 77 -23.08 -7.18 -1.68
N LEU A 78 -23.28 -7.68 -2.90
CA LEU A 78 -24.62 -7.91 -3.46
C LEU A 78 -24.95 -9.40 -3.58
N GLY A 79 -24.00 -10.29 -3.24
CA GLY A 79 -24.17 -11.73 -3.41
C GLY A 79 -24.39 -12.14 -4.88
N LEU A 80 -24.08 -11.25 -5.83
CA LEU A 80 -24.33 -11.44 -7.25
C LEU A 80 -23.41 -12.53 -7.81
N LYS A 81 -23.98 -13.48 -8.55
CA LYS A 81 -23.25 -14.58 -9.19
C LYS A 81 -23.41 -14.46 -10.70
N LYS A 82 -22.38 -14.81 -11.47
CA LYS A 82 -22.56 -14.94 -12.91
C LYS A 82 -23.55 -16.09 -13.17
N PRO A 83 -24.42 -16.00 -14.19
CA PRO A 83 -25.43 -17.03 -14.48
C PRO A 83 -24.85 -18.43 -14.77
N GLN A 84 -23.53 -18.53 -14.97
CA GLN A 84 -22.81 -19.75 -15.30
C GLN A 84 -22.00 -20.31 -14.11
N GLU A 85 -22.18 -19.80 -12.89
CA GLU A 85 -21.37 -20.13 -11.71
C GLU A 85 -22.16 -21.03 -10.73
N THR A 86 -21.79 -22.31 -10.63
CA THR A 86 -22.41 -23.30 -9.72
C THR A 86 -21.77 -23.23 -8.34
N VAL A 87 -22.56 -22.94 -7.29
CA VAL A 87 -22.07 -23.00 -5.91
C VAL A 87 -22.31 -24.40 -5.35
N VAL A 88 -21.23 -25.13 -5.12
CA VAL A 88 -21.25 -26.41 -4.40
C VAL A 88 -21.15 -26.09 -2.91
N ALA A 89 -22.27 -26.18 -2.20
CA ALA A 89 -22.25 -26.23 -0.75
C ALA A 89 -21.79 -27.63 -0.35
N ILE A 90 -20.56 -27.75 0.13
CA ILE A 90 -20.07 -29.01 0.72
C ILE A 90 -20.78 -29.12 2.07
N LYS A 91 -21.78 -30.00 2.14
CA LYS A 91 -22.31 -30.46 3.41
C LYS A 91 -21.28 -31.47 3.91
N GLU A 92 -20.56 -31.13 4.98
CA GLU A 92 -19.86 -32.16 5.75
C GLU A 92 -20.94 -33.12 6.25
N GLU A 93 -20.99 -34.29 5.64
CA GLU A 93 -21.79 -35.41 6.12
C GLU A 93 -21.19 -35.80 7.47
N VAL A 94 -21.78 -35.28 8.54
CA VAL A 94 -21.67 -35.88 9.86
C VAL A 94 -22.22 -37.30 9.70
N PRO A 95 -21.43 -38.35 9.99
CA PRO A 95 -21.92 -39.73 9.88
C PRO A 95 -23.02 -39.93 10.94
N GLU A 96 -24.28 -39.89 10.52
CA GLU A 96 -25.35 -40.49 11.30
C GLU A 96 -25.33 -42.00 11.07
N GLU A 97 -25.26 -42.72 12.18
CA GLU A 97 -25.23 -44.17 12.20
C GLU A 97 -26.47 -44.78 11.54
N GLN A 98 -26.22 -45.93 10.93
CA GLN A 98 -27.13 -46.75 10.16
C GLN A 98 -28.42 -47.08 10.93
N GLY A 99 -29.57 -46.80 10.30
CA GLY A 99 -30.86 -47.37 10.62
C GLY A 99 -31.64 -47.59 9.32
N GLN A 100 -31.77 -48.85 8.92
CA GLN A 100 -32.49 -49.31 7.73
C GLN A 100 -33.97 -48.96 7.81
N ASP A 101 -34.56 -48.46 6.72
CA ASP A 101 -35.69 -49.13 6.06
C ASP A 101 -35.99 -48.48 4.71
N ALA A 102 -36.11 -49.33 3.70
CA ALA A 102 -36.32 -48.98 2.30
C ALA A 102 -37.81 -48.81 1.99
N VAL A 103 -38.22 -47.68 1.39
CA VAL A 103 -39.26 -47.67 0.35
C VAL A 103 -38.97 -46.56 -0.65
N SER A 104 -38.94 -46.97 -1.92
CA SER A 104 -38.87 -46.16 -3.13
C SER A 104 -40.11 -45.27 -3.29
N GLU A 105 -39.94 -43.95 -3.39
CA GLU A 105 -40.92 -43.09 -4.08
C GLU A 105 -40.22 -42.03 -4.95
N SER A 106 -40.67 -41.99 -6.20
CA SER A 106 -40.33 -41.04 -7.26
C SER A 106 -40.43 -39.57 -6.80
N PRO A 107 -39.62 -38.64 -7.33
CA PRO A 107 -39.68 -37.22 -6.97
C PRO A 107 -41.01 -36.58 -7.36
N LYS A 108 -41.98 -36.56 -6.43
CA LYS A 108 -43.12 -35.66 -6.51
C LYS A 108 -42.61 -34.26 -6.20
N GLU A 109 -42.73 -33.36 -7.18
CA GLU A 109 -42.67 -31.92 -6.99
C GLU A 109 -43.65 -31.50 -5.89
N ALA A 110 -43.16 -31.41 -4.67
CA ALA A 110 -43.87 -30.75 -3.59
C ALA A 110 -43.68 -29.25 -3.79
N SER A 111 -44.69 -28.61 -4.41
CA SER A 111 -44.92 -27.18 -4.32
C SER A 111 -45.05 -26.81 -2.84
N LYS A 112 -43.92 -26.54 -2.19
CA LYS A 112 -43.88 -26.01 -0.82
C LYS A 112 -44.52 -24.64 -0.89
N SER A 113 -45.76 -24.57 -0.43
CA SER A 113 -46.49 -23.33 -0.32
C SER A 113 -45.64 -22.37 0.52
N PRO A 114 -45.53 -21.09 0.11
CA PRO A 114 -44.75 -20.10 0.84
C PRO A 114 -45.02 -20.12 2.37
N SER A 115 -46.26 -20.44 2.78
CA SER A 115 -46.70 -20.69 4.17
C SER A 115 -45.79 -21.57 5.02
N GLU A 116 -45.19 -22.60 4.46
CA GLU A 116 -44.37 -23.54 5.24
C GLU A 116 -42.97 -22.99 5.57
N ILE A 117 -42.47 -22.04 4.78
CA ILE A 117 -41.10 -21.52 4.95
C ILE A 117 -41.06 -20.56 6.13
N TYR A 118 -42.02 -19.63 6.23
CA TYR A 118 -42.01 -18.63 7.30
C TYR A 118 -42.30 -19.24 8.68
N MET A 119 -43.10 -20.31 8.72
CA MET A 119 -43.43 -21.00 9.98
C MET A 119 -42.20 -21.68 10.60
N LYS A 120 -41.26 -22.15 9.77
CA LYS A 120 -39.97 -22.70 10.22
C LYS A 120 -39.06 -21.63 10.80
N TRP A 121 -39.01 -20.45 10.19
CA TRP A 121 -38.26 -19.31 10.72
C TRP A 121 -38.81 -18.85 12.06
N TRP A 122 -40.13 -18.80 12.20
CA TRP A 122 -40.76 -18.41 13.46
C TRP A 122 -40.40 -19.34 14.62
N GLN A 123 -40.39 -20.67 14.38
CA GLN A 123 -39.95 -21.63 15.38
C GLN A 123 -38.47 -21.46 15.77
N LEU A 124 -37.58 -21.21 14.81
CA LEU A 124 -36.15 -21.01 15.09
C LEU A 124 -35.90 -19.80 16.01
N PHE A 125 -36.63 -18.70 15.81
CA PHE A 125 -36.41 -17.47 16.56
C PHE A 125 -37.17 -17.37 17.88
N PHE A 126 -38.32 -18.04 18.00
CA PHE A 126 -39.24 -17.81 19.11
C PHE A 126 -39.68 -19.07 19.88
N ALA A 127 -39.32 -20.28 19.46
CA ALA A 127 -39.75 -21.52 20.15
C ALA A 127 -38.92 -21.87 21.40
N LYS A 128 -37.87 -21.10 21.73
CA LYS A 128 -37.08 -21.31 22.94
C LYS A 128 -36.93 -20.00 23.74
N ASN A 129 -37.94 -19.74 24.56
CA ASN A 129 -37.85 -19.08 25.86
C ASN A 129 -38.65 -19.92 26.85
#